data_AF-A0A061P047-F1
#
_entry.id   AF-A0A061P047-F1
#
_cell.length_a   1.000
_cell.length_b   1.000
_cell.length_c   1.000
_cell.angle_alpha   90.00
_cell.angle_beta   90.00
_cell.angle_gamma   90.00
#
_symmetry.space_group_name_H-M   'P 1'
#
loop_
_entity.id
_entity.type
_entity.pdbx_description
1 polymer ?
#
loop_
_entity_poly.entity_id
_entity_poly.type
_entity_poly.pdbx_seq_one_letter_code
_entity_poly.pdbx_strand_id
1 'polypeptide(L)'
;MSFISTILVSIIMIVSPFLYHTTHSLEPTEDAPPTIQLNRDGEYVELVWGPHPNTGYRIEIVDSYEQDGEWQIIYSLTTPERNEPGLLETTAFPRTTTMVPSEYQDIQLIEERDSSFYHHFPLLTVSETHSFELQFSEPFDEETISNESLFVTDHEGNVIHNFIFIYTPTQIQVRPPSDGYNHGGLYYLYVNDSIENQSDQSLSKSYKQPFYIDEDVEMRDMPPSTWLEYQEMEFDGEQPIEAEDDSDHLFSIHLSENEDGSYIILHNDEQSSSESLLPPVSIPSSFLPLHPTLPFPHQYGLTKS
;
A
#
# COMPACT_ATOMS: atom_id res chain seq x y z
N MET A 1 -28.05 -38.83 66.27
CA MET A 1 -27.47 -37.48 66.08
C MET A 1 -26.03 -37.64 65.62
N SER A 2 -25.61 -36.75 64.72
CA SER A 2 -24.26 -36.60 64.14
C SER A 2 -23.86 -37.54 63.00
N PHE A 3 -24.05 -37.06 61.77
CA PHE A 3 -23.29 -37.45 60.59
C PHE A 3 -22.18 -36.40 60.39
N ILE A 4 -20.94 -36.85 60.29
CA ILE A 4 -19.78 -36.01 59.94
C ILE A 4 -19.68 -36.04 58.41
N SER A 5 -19.91 -34.90 57.77
CA SER A 5 -19.73 -34.69 56.34
C SER A 5 -18.35 -34.06 56.13
N THR A 6 -17.44 -34.81 55.50
CA THR A 6 -16.11 -34.34 55.14
C THR A 6 -16.14 -33.93 53.68
N ILE A 7 -16.16 -32.62 53.41
CA ILE A 7 -16.06 -32.05 52.06
C ILE A 7 -14.58 -32.00 51.68
N LEU A 8 -14.21 -32.77 50.66
CA LEU A 8 -12.89 -32.76 50.04
C LEU A 8 -12.89 -31.66 48.97
N VAL A 9 -12.23 -30.53 49.24
CA VAL A 9 -12.03 -29.44 48.27
C VAL A 9 -10.80 -29.78 47.44
N SER A 10 -11.01 -30.14 46.17
CA SER A 10 -9.94 -30.31 45.19
C SER A 10 -9.63 -28.95 44.56
N ILE A 11 -8.46 -28.39 44.86
CA ILE A 11 -7.92 -27.20 44.19
C ILE A 11 -7.17 -27.67 42.95
N ILE A 12 -7.75 -27.45 41.77
CA ILE A 12 -7.07 -27.63 40.49
C ILE A 12 -6.39 -26.30 40.17
N MET A 13 -5.07 -26.24 40.35
CA MET A 13 -4.25 -25.14 39.82
C MET A 13 -4.08 -25.35 38.32
N ILE A 14 -4.83 -24.58 37.53
CA ILE A 14 -4.59 -24.44 36.09
C ILE A 14 -3.40 -23.51 35.94
N VAL A 15 -2.24 -24.09 35.65
CA VAL A 15 -1.05 -23.34 35.21
C VAL A 15 -1.30 -22.96 33.77
N SER A 16 -1.78 -21.73 33.53
CA SER A 16 -1.86 -21.19 32.17
C SER A 16 -0.44 -21.09 31.60
N PRO A 17 -0.18 -21.66 30.41
CA PRO A 17 1.07 -21.38 29.72
C PRO A 17 1.02 -19.93 29.25
N PHE A 18 1.79 -19.07 29.90
CA PHE A 18 2.17 -17.79 29.32
C PHE A 18 2.87 -18.08 28.00
N LEU A 19 2.18 -17.82 26.89
CA LEU A 19 2.78 -17.69 25.58
C LEU A 19 3.63 -16.42 25.64
N TYR A 20 4.92 -16.58 25.86
CA TYR A 20 5.89 -15.52 25.63
C TYR A 20 5.94 -15.31 24.11
N HIS A 21 5.19 -14.33 23.60
CA HIS A 21 5.49 -13.77 22.29
C HIS A 21 6.78 -12.97 22.45
N THR A 22 7.89 -13.58 22.04
CA THR A 22 9.13 -12.88 21.81
C THR A 22 8.91 -11.98 20.60
N THR A 23 8.57 -10.72 20.80
CA THR A 23 8.79 -9.70 19.79
C THR A 23 10.31 -9.61 19.62
N HIS A 24 10.79 -10.08 18.47
CA HIS A 24 12.16 -9.82 18.06
C HIS A 24 12.29 -8.32 17.84
N SER A 25 12.68 -7.59 18.89
CA SER A 25 13.20 -6.24 18.76
C SER A 25 14.50 -6.36 17.98
N LEU A 26 14.43 -6.15 16.67
CA LEU A 26 15.62 -5.86 15.87
C LEU A 26 16.22 -4.60 16.50
N GLU A 27 17.39 -4.72 17.12
CA GLU A 27 18.14 -3.52 17.50
C GLU A 27 18.34 -2.71 16.22
N PRO A 28 17.86 -1.45 16.15
CA PRO A 28 18.06 -0.63 14.97
C PRO A 28 19.57 -0.53 14.75
N THR A 29 20.03 -1.03 13.60
CA THR A 29 21.42 -0.84 13.18
C THR A 29 21.70 0.66 13.13
N GLU A 30 22.90 1.06 13.55
CA GLU A 30 23.30 2.48 13.61
C GLU A 30 23.15 3.20 12.25
N ASP A 31 23.09 2.43 11.16
CA ASP A 31 22.94 2.87 9.77
C ASP A 31 21.49 2.83 9.23
N ALA A 32 20.49 2.38 10.01
CA ALA A 32 19.10 2.37 9.56
C ALA A 32 18.52 3.79 9.54
N PRO A 33 17.79 4.18 8.49
CA PRO A 33 17.25 5.52 8.37
C PRO A 33 16.17 5.82 9.42
N PRO A 34 15.93 7.10 9.75
CA PRO A 34 14.96 7.46 10.78
C PRO A 34 13.51 7.18 10.34
N THR A 35 12.91 6.16 10.95
CA THR A 35 11.49 5.78 10.75
C THR A 35 10.72 5.79 12.05
N ILE A 36 9.39 5.71 11.95
CA ILE A 36 8.53 5.53 13.12
C ILE A 36 8.48 4.05 13.44
N GLN A 37 8.93 3.70 14.64
CA GLN A 37 8.86 2.35 15.19
C GLN A 37 7.77 2.31 16.24
N LEU A 38 6.92 1.28 16.17
CA LEU A 38 5.91 1.00 17.16
C LEU A 38 6.40 -0.14 18.06
N ASN A 39 6.58 0.15 19.34
CA ASN A 39 6.93 -0.82 20.37
C ASN A 39 5.75 -1.00 21.31
N ARG A 40 5.37 -2.25 21.59
CA ARG A 40 4.26 -2.56 22.49
C ARG A 40 4.73 -3.39 23.69
N ASP A 41 4.34 -2.96 24.89
CA ASP A 41 4.51 -3.67 26.16
C ASP A 41 3.17 -3.69 26.92
N GLY A 42 2.41 -4.77 26.73
CA GLY A 42 1.07 -4.92 27.28
C GLY A 42 0.09 -3.88 26.71
N GLU A 43 -0.42 -3.01 27.56
CA GLU A 43 -1.29 -1.90 27.17
C GLU A 43 -0.52 -0.64 26.77
N TYR A 44 0.80 -0.60 26.96
CA TYR A 44 1.60 0.56 26.61
C TYR A 44 2.15 0.42 25.19
N VAL A 45 1.92 1.45 24.39
CA VAL A 45 2.50 1.59 23.06
C VAL A 45 3.43 2.78 23.06
N GLU A 46 4.67 2.58 22.65
CA GLU A 46 5.68 3.61 22.45
C GLU A 46 5.90 3.79 20.94
N LEU A 47 5.80 5.04 20.49
CA LEU A 47 6.26 5.44 19.17
C LEU A 47 7.64 6.04 19.32
N VAL A 48 8.61 5.48 18.59
CA VAL A 48 9.99 5.97 18.53
C VAL A 48 10.25 6.47 17.14
N TRP A 49 10.55 7.75 17.01
CA TRP A 49 11.13 8.29 15.78
C TRP A 49 12.62 7.98 15.80
N GLY A 50 13.10 7.35 14.72
CA GLY A 50 14.48 6.89 14.59
C GLY A 50 15.55 7.99 14.76
N PRO A 51 16.82 7.68 14.53
CA PRO A 51 17.92 8.55 14.92
C PRO A 51 17.82 9.94 14.27
N HIS A 52 17.76 10.98 15.11
CA HIS A 52 17.76 12.39 14.70
C HIS A 52 18.80 13.19 15.48
N PRO A 53 19.26 14.36 14.97
CA PRO A 53 19.94 15.34 15.80
C PRO A 53 19.12 15.67 17.06
N ASN A 54 19.74 15.84 18.23
CA ASN A 54 19.02 15.90 19.51
C ASN A 54 18.08 17.10 19.71
N THR A 55 18.06 18.03 18.76
CA THR A 55 17.51 19.36 18.95
C THR A 55 16.42 19.61 17.93
N GLY A 56 15.23 19.95 18.44
CA GLY A 56 14.07 20.40 17.67
C GLY A 56 13.21 19.30 17.04
N TYR A 57 13.69 18.06 16.94
CA TYR A 57 12.87 16.93 16.50
C TYR A 57 11.95 16.45 17.63
N ARG A 58 10.65 16.34 17.35
CA ARG A 58 9.64 15.84 18.31
C ARG A 58 8.64 14.93 17.62
N ILE A 59 8.18 13.94 18.37
CA ILE A 59 7.02 13.12 18.04
C ILE A 59 6.02 13.26 19.19
N GLU A 60 4.76 13.52 18.87
CA GLU A 60 3.69 13.68 19.85
C GLU A 60 2.49 12.84 19.41
N ILE A 61 1.81 12.19 20.37
CA ILE A 61 0.53 11.53 20.09
C ILE A 61 -0.56 12.58 20.29
N VAL A 62 -1.33 12.81 19.24
CA VAL A 62 -2.40 13.80 19.16
C VAL A 62 -3.69 13.19 19.70
N ASP A 63 -4.02 11.98 19.24
CA ASP A 63 -5.20 11.23 19.66
C ASP A 63 -4.99 9.71 19.53
N SER A 64 -5.85 8.93 20.18
CA SER A 64 -5.77 7.47 20.22
C SER A 64 -7.15 6.88 20.53
N TYR A 65 -7.80 6.25 19.55
CA TYR A 65 -9.20 5.79 19.67
C TYR A 65 -9.51 4.56 18.82
N GLU A 66 -10.64 3.91 19.10
CA GLU A 66 -11.17 2.80 18.30
C GLU A 66 -12.02 3.32 17.12
N GLN A 67 -11.78 2.78 15.94
CA GLN A 67 -12.61 3.01 14.75
C GLN A 67 -12.68 1.72 13.91
N ASP A 68 -13.89 1.31 13.54
CA ASP A 68 -14.15 0.16 12.65
C ASP A 68 -13.48 -1.16 13.07
N GLY A 69 -13.32 -1.36 14.39
CA GLY A 69 -12.71 -2.56 14.96
C GLY A 69 -11.18 -2.52 15.03
N GLU A 70 -10.56 -1.41 14.64
CA GLU A 70 -9.12 -1.18 14.69
C GLU A 70 -8.79 -0.05 15.67
N TRP A 71 -7.57 -0.07 16.20
CA TRP A 71 -7.10 1.02 17.06
C TRP A 71 -6.27 2.02 16.26
N GLN A 72 -6.70 3.28 16.25
CA GLN A 72 -6.07 4.37 15.52
C GLN A 72 -5.21 5.19 16.48
N ILE A 73 -3.95 5.45 16.13
CA ILE A 73 -3.08 6.41 16.81
C ILE A 73 -2.72 7.54 15.85
N ILE A 74 -3.20 8.74 16.17
CA ILE A 74 -2.84 9.97 15.46
C ILE A 74 -1.60 10.56 16.13
N TYR A 75 -0.55 10.80 15.36
CA TYR A 75 0.69 11.39 15.84
C TYR A 75 1.17 12.53 14.94
N SER A 76 1.92 13.47 15.49
CA SER A 76 2.53 14.56 14.74
C SER A 76 4.05 14.51 14.86
N LEU A 77 4.72 14.95 13.79
CA LEU A 77 6.18 15.05 13.72
C LEU A 77 6.57 16.52 13.57
N THR A 78 7.38 17.02 14.48
CA THR A 78 7.94 18.38 14.40
C THR A 78 9.42 18.30 14.03
N THR A 79 9.81 18.99 12.97
CA THR A 79 11.22 19.19 12.60
C THR A 79 11.70 20.59 13.03
N PRO A 80 12.99 20.77 13.39
CA PRO A 80 13.54 22.10 13.66
C PRO A 80 13.51 22.99 12.42
N GLU A 81 13.40 24.31 12.61
CA GLU A 81 13.59 25.25 11.51
C GLU A 81 15.03 25.18 10.98
N ARG A 82 15.17 25.17 9.64
CA ARG A 82 16.47 25.21 8.96
C ARG A 82 17.18 26.49 9.40
N ASN A 83 18.26 26.38 10.18
CA ASN A 83 19.12 27.43 10.75
C ASN A 83 18.90 27.82 12.23
N GLU A 84 18.26 27.00 13.07
CA GLU A 84 18.30 27.25 14.52
C GLU A 84 19.74 27.15 15.06
N PRO A 85 20.32 28.22 15.65
CA PRO A 85 21.64 28.15 16.25
C PRO A 85 21.62 27.29 17.51
N GLY A 86 22.50 26.29 17.57
CA GLY A 86 22.64 25.42 18.75
C GLY A 86 22.28 23.95 18.54
N LEU A 87 22.13 23.49 17.29
CA LEU A 87 22.03 22.07 16.98
C LEU A 87 23.26 21.33 17.52
N LEU A 88 23.06 20.49 18.53
CA LEU A 88 24.09 19.59 19.02
C LEU A 88 24.05 18.34 18.15
N GLU A 89 25.19 17.99 17.56
CA GLU A 89 25.38 16.75 16.78
C GLU A 89 25.47 15.52 17.70
N THR A 90 24.51 15.36 18.61
CA THR A 90 24.31 14.10 19.31
C THR A 90 23.05 13.46 18.76
N THR A 91 23.09 12.16 18.49
CA THR A 91 21.93 11.39 18.08
C THR A 91 20.95 11.26 19.24
N ALA A 92 19.67 11.52 18.97
CA ALA A 92 18.55 11.27 19.85
C ALA A 92 17.48 10.43 19.12
N PHE A 93 16.58 9.88 19.91
CA PHE A 93 15.45 9.08 19.45
C PHE A 93 14.19 9.70 20.07
N PRO A 94 13.57 10.70 19.41
CA PRO A 94 12.31 11.27 19.87
C PRO A 94 11.28 10.16 20.11
N ARG A 95 10.55 10.23 21.22
CA ARG A 95 9.60 9.19 21.59
C ARG A 95 8.39 9.74 22.32
N THR A 96 7.28 9.04 22.20
CA THR A 96 6.01 9.33 22.86
C THR A 96 5.28 8.02 23.16
N THR A 97 4.38 8.02 24.14
CA THR A 97 3.67 6.82 24.57
C THR A 97 2.17 7.06 24.72
N THR A 98 1.37 6.04 24.46
CA THR A 98 -0.07 6.01 24.73
C THR A 98 -0.48 4.65 25.30
N MET A 99 -1.73 4.55 25.75
CA MET A 99 -2.34 3.29 26.16
C MET A 99 -3.25 2.77 25.05
N VAL A 100 -3.08 1.50 24.70
CA VAL A 100 -3.92 0.75 23.76
C VAL A 100 -4.44 -0.49 24.47
N PRO A 101 -5.76 -0.72 24.52
CA PRO A 101 -6.32 -1.92 25.13
C PRO A 101 -5.74 -3.19 24.51
N SER A 102 -5.49 -4.20 25.36
CA SER A 102 -4.79 -5.44 24.98
C SER A 102 -5.49 -6.28 23.90
N GLU A 103 -6.78 -6.05 23.70
CA GLU A 103 -7.62 -6.71 22.71
C GLU A 103 -7.33 -6.28 21.27
N TYR A 104 -6.82 -5.07 21.05
CA TYR A 104 -6.46 -4.59 19.71
C TYR A 104 -5.02 -5.00 19.40
N GLN A 105 -4.84 -5.95 18.48
CA GLN A 105 -3.50 -6.34 18.00
C GLN A 105 -3.06 -5.45 16.84
N ASP A 106 -4.01 -5.07 15.99
CA ASP A 106 -3.78 -4.23 14.83
C ASP A 106 -3.92 -2.76 15.25
N ILE A 107 -2.80 -2.05 15.19
CA ILE A 107 -2.72 -0.61 15.47
C ILE A 107 -2.38 0.10 14.17
N GLN A 108 -3.24 1.02 13.77
CA GLN A 108 -3.01 1.89 12.64
C GLN A 108 -2.36 3.20 13.10
N LEU A 109 -1.33 3.60 12.38
CA LEU A 109 -0.61 4.84 12.63
C LEU A 109 -1.02 5.89 11.59
N ILE A 110 -1.47 7.05 12.08
CA ILE A 110 -1.91 8.17 11.26
C ILE A 110 -1.04 9.38 11.57
N GLU A 111 -0.34 9.91 10.58
CA GLU A 111 0.44 11.15 10.73
C GLU A 111 -0.46 12.37 10.49
N GLU A 112 -0.54 13.27 11.48
CA GLU A 112 -1.17 14.58 11.38
C GLU A 112 -0.18 15.56 10.70
N ARG A 113 -0.40 15.86 9.41
CA ARG A 113 0.37 16.88 8.69
C ARG A 113 -0.58 17.79 7.92
N ASP A 114 -0.64 19.07 8.29
CA ASP A 114 -1.43 20.12 7.62
C ASP A 114 -2.84 19.66 7.19
N SER A 115 -3.81 19.58 8.10
CA SER A 115 -5.21 19.16 7.85
C SER A 115 -5.44 17.80 7.17
N SER A 116 -4.40 17.13 6.68
CA SER A 116 -4.44 15.86 5.95
C SER A 116 -3.85 14.75 6.81
N PHE A 117 -4.63 13.69 7.01
CA PHE A 117 -4.24 12.52 7.79
C PHE A 117 -3.71 11.44 6.85
N TYR A 118 -2.46 11.01 7.03
CA TYR A 118 -1.86 9.94 6.21
C TYR A 118 -1.82 8.62 6.95
N HIS A 119 -2.39 7.58 6.35
CA HIS A 119 -2.18 6.21 6.78
C HIS A 119 -0.73 5.77 6.52
N HIS A 120 -0.02 5.33 7.55
CA HIS A 120 1.40 5.01 7.47
C HIS A 120 1.65 3.52 7.31
N PHE A 121 2.38 3.14 6.26
CA PHE A 121 2.86 1.77 6.08
C PHE A 121 4.20 1.53 6.77
N PRO A 122 4.56 0.26 7.08
CA PRO A 122 5.89 -0.10 7.57
C PRO A 122 7.00 0.30 6.59
N LEU A 123 8.21 0.56 7.11
CA LEU A 123 9.39 0.79 6.28
C LEU A 123 9.64 -0.38 5.32
N LEU A 124 9.80 -0.04 4.05
CA LEU A 124 10.22 -0.97 3.01
C LEU A 124 11.69 -0.71 2.64
N THR A 125 12.51 -1.75 2.52
CA THR A 125 13.84 -1.61 1.92
C THR A 125 13.75 -2.01 0.45
N VAL A 126 14.25 -1.19 -0.48
CA VAL A 126 14.17 -1.40 -1.93
C VAL A 126 15.48 -1.07 -2.64
N SER A 127 15.61 -1.45 -3.91
CA SER A 127 16.76 -1.07 -4.74
C SER A 127 16.62 0.33 -5.34
N GLU A 128 17.73 0.91 -5.81
CA GLU A 128 17.77 2.25 -6.43
C GLU A 128 16.82 2.42 -7.61
N THR A 129 16.53 1.33 -8.33
CA THR A 129 15.69 1.31 -9.53
C THR A 129 14.27 0.81 -9.28
N HIS A 130 13.89 0.62 -8.01
CA HIS A 130 12.57 0.11 -7.66
C HIS A 130 11.47 1.06 -8.12
N SER A 131 10.42 0.49 -8.71
CA SER A 131 9.24 1.21 -9.17
C SER A 131 8.05 0.71 -8.37
N PHE A 132 7.21 1.63 -7.90
CA PHE A 132 6.02 1.30 -7.14
C PHE A 132 4.84 1.10 -8.07
N GLU A 133 4.08 0.04 -7.85
CA GLU A 133 2.81 -0.21 -8.54
C GLU A 133 1.63 0.03 -7.61
N LEU A 134 0.71 0.91 -7.99
CA LEU A 134 -0.41 1.35 -7.18
C LEU A 134 -1.71 0.86 -7.81
N GLN A 135 -2.52 0.14 -7.02
CA GLN A 135 -3.79 -0.44 -7.45
C GLN A 135 -4.97 0.26 -6.77
N PHE A 136 -5.95 0.67 -7.56
CA PHE A 136 -7.19 1.30 -7.10
C PHE A 136 -8.35 0.32 -7.26
N SER A 137 -9.33 0.39 -6.35
CA SER A 137 -10.53 -0.46 -6.40
C SER A 137 -11.44 -0.14 -7.58
N GLU A 138 -11.39 1.09 -8.06
CA GLU A 138 -12.22 1.62 -9.13
C GLU A 138 -11.41 2.46 -10.12
N PRO A 139 -11.91 2.68 -11.35
CA PRO A 139 -11.27 3.55 -12.31
C PRO A 139 -11.12 4.99 -11.78
N PHE A 140 -9.88 5.48 -11.69
CA PHE A 140 -9.62 6.87 -11.29
C PHE A 140 -9.86 7.86 -12.45
N ASP A 141 -10.11 9.12 -12.13
CA ASP A 141 -10.06 10.23 -13.08
C ASP A 141 -8.60 10.66 -13.28
N GLU A 142 -8.09 10.44 -14.49
CA GLU A 142 -6.72 10.77 -14.90
C GLU A 142 -6.39 12.26 -14.71
N GLU A 143 -7.39 13.16 -14.76
CA GLU A 143 -7.18 14.61 -14.58
C GLU A 143 -6.79 14.98 -13.13
N THR A 144 -7.10 14.12 -12.16
CA THR A 144 -6.76 14.31 -10.74
C THR A 144 -5.36 13.80 -10.37
N ILE A 145 -4.71 13.06 -11.27
CA ILE A 145 -3.35 12.56 -11.08
C ILE A 145 -2.34 13.66 -11.41
N SER A 146 -1.61 14.11 -10.39
CA SER A 146 -0.64 15.19 -10.49
C SER A 146 0.54 14.97 -9.55
N ASN A 147 1.59 15.79 -9.69
CA ASN A 147 2.71 15.81 -8.75
C ASN A 147 2.34 16.39 -7.37
N GLU A 148 1.11 16.87 -7.20
CA GLU A 148 0.58 17.29 -5.89
C GLU A 148 -0.22 16.17 -5.22
N SER A 149 -0.88 15.31 -6.01
CA SER A 149 -1.67 14.19 -5.48
C SER A 149 -0.87 12.90 -5.32
N LEU A 150 0.20 12.71 -6.09
CA LEU A 150 1.09 11.56 -6.02
C LEU A 150 2.55 12.00 -6.16
N PHE A 151 3.34 11.88 -5.09
CA PHE A 151 4.71 12.39 -5.10
C PHE A 151 5.64 11.65 -4.14
N VAL A 152 6.93 11.77 -4.39
CA VAL A 152 7.98 11.23 -3.52
C VAL A 152 8.77 12.38 -2.91
N THR A 153 9.11 12.28 -1.62
CA THR A 153 10.07 13.18 -0.98
C THR A 153 11.26 12.41 -0.44
N ASP A 154 12.39 13.09 -0.27
CA ASP A 154 13.48 12.60 0.57
C ASP A 154 13.17 12.83 2.07
N HIS A 155 14.11 12.41 2.92
CA HIS A 155 14.05 12.61 4.37
C HIS A 155 14.07 14.06 4.85
N GLU A 156 14.56 15.00 4.03
CA GLU A 156 14.53 16.44 4.32
C GLU A 156 13.20 17.08 3.91
N GLY A 157 12.32 16.31 3.24
CA GLY A 157 11.06 16.78 2.69
C GLY A 157 11.18 17.46 1.33
N ASN A 158 12.32 17.34 0.65
CA ASN A 158 12.46 17.83 -0.72
C ASN A 158 11.74 16.86 -1.67
N VAL A 159 10.91 17.40 -2.57
CA VAL A 159 10.23 16.59 -3.59
C VAL A 159 11.24 16.05 -4.60
N ILE A 160 11.19 14.74 -4.82
CA ILE A 160 12.01 14.02 -5.80
C ILE A 160 11.21 13.91 -7.10
N HIS A 161 11.88 14.20 -8.22
CA HIS A 161 11.23 14.11 -9.53
C HIS A 161 11.15 12.66 -9.99
N ASN A 162 9.94 12.11 -9.92
CA ASN A 162 9.61 10.76 -10.34
C ASN A 162 8.81 10.78 -11.64
N PHE A 163 8.76 9.64 -12.32
CA PHE A 163 7.92 9.47 -13.50
C PHE A 163 6.68 8.65 -13.13
N ILE A 164 5.50 9.23 -13.35
CA ILE A 164 4.21 8.58 -13.09
C ILE A 164 3.67 8.07 -14.43
N PHE A 165 3.36 6.78 -14.48
CA PHE A 165 2.79 6.12 -15.66
C PHE A 165 1.42 5.53 -15.31
N ILE A 166 0.41 5.86 -16.09
CA ILE A 166 -0.90 5.23 -16.02
C ILE A 166 -0.89 4.03 -16.98
N TYR A 167 -1.03 2.82 -16.45
CA TYR A 167 -1.07 1.59 -17.27
C TYR A 167 -2.49 1.21 -17.65
N THR A 168 -3.39 1.30 -16.68
CA THR A 168 -4.82 1.05 -16.83
C THR A 168 -5.58 2.11 -16.03
N PRO A 169 -6.89 2.25 -16.23
CA PRO A 169 -7.70 3.16 -15.42
C PRO A 169 -7.70 2.85 -13.91
N THR A 170 -7.19 1.70 -13.47
CA THR A 170 -7.12 1.30 -12.06
C THR A 170 -5.69 1.10 -11.56
N GLN A 171 -4.67 1.38 -12.39
CA GLN A 171 -3.29 1.03 -12.07
C GLN A 171 -2.30 2.12 -12.51
N ILE A 172 -1.51 2.59 -11.54
CA ILE A 172 -0.45 3.58 -11.73
C ILE A 172 0.89 2.97 -11.36
N GLN A 173 1.94 3.31 -12.09
CA GLN A 173 3.31 3.01 -11.70
C GLN A 173 4.12 4.29 -11.46
N VAL A 174 4.74 4.37 -10.30
CA VAL A 174 5.68 5.43 -9.93
C VAL A 174 7.10 4.91 -10.11
N ARG A 175 7.75 5.38 -11.17
CA ARG A 175 9.12 5.02 -11.50
C ARG A 175 10.12 5.98 -10.86
N PRO A 176 11.32 5.48 -10.50
CA PRO A 176 12.36 6.30 -9.90
C PRO A 176 12.88 7.36 -10.89
N PRO A 177 13.66 8.33 -10.42
CA PRO A 177 14.44 9.22 -11.29
C PRO A 177 15.28 8.44 -12.30
N SER A 178 15.68 9.08 -13.41
CA SER A 178 16.47 8.41 -14.46
C SER A 178 17.81 7.87 -13.97
N ASP A 179 18.40 8.54 -12.98
CA ASP A 179 19.66 8.14 -12.35
C ASP A 179 19.44 7.20 -11.14
N GLY A 180 18.19 6.82 -10.86
CA GLY A 180 17.79 6.06 -9.67
C GLY A 180 17.65 6.92 -8.42
N TYR A 181 17.27 6.28 -7.32
CA TYR A 181 17.38 6.88 -5.99
C TYR A 181 18.81 6.76 -5.46
N ASN A 182 19.25 7.69 -4.62
CA ASN A 182 20.57 7.61 -3.99
C ASN A 182 20.61 6.46 -2.97
N HIS A 183 21.63 5.60 -3.07
CA HIS A 183 21.96 4.58 -2.08
C HIS A 183 22.02 5.14 -0.65
N GLY A 184 21.51 4.37 0.32
CA GLY A 184 21.42 4.77 1.72
C GLY A 184 20.41 5.89 1.98
N GLY A 185 19.63 6.28 0.96
CA GLY A 185 18.62 7.32 1.09
C GLY A 185 17.32 6.78 1.70
N LEU A 186 16.69 7.58 2.54
CA LEU A 186 15.31 7.40 2.98
C LEU A 186 14.40 8.35 2.21
N TYR A 187 13.31 7.79 1.72
CA TYR A 187 12.30 8.47 0.95
C TYR A 187 10.90 8.13 1.45
N TYR A 188 9.93 8.90 1.01
CA TYR A 188 8.52 8.71 1.33
C TYR A 188 7.69 8.89 0.07
N LEU A 189 6.89 7.89 -0.28
CA LEU A 189 5.86 7.99 -1.30
C LEU A 189 4.56 8.44 -0.64
N TYR A 190 3.94 9.49 -1.18
CA TYR A 190 2.69 10.07 -0.74
C TYR A 190 1.62 9.87 -1.81
N VAL A 191 0.44 9.43 -1.38
CA VAL A 191 -0.78 9.39 -2.18
C VAL A 191 -1.83 10.20 -1.42
N ASN A 192 -2.28 11.32 -1.98
CA ASN A 192 -3.28 12.17 -1.33
C ASN A 192 -4.69 11.73 -1.69
N ASP A 193 -5.61 11.99 -0.79
CA ASP A 193 -7.05 11.73 -0.95
C ASP A 193 -7.72 12.55 -2.06
N SER A 194 -7.06 13.58 -2.57
CA SER A 194 -7.54 14.40 -3.70
C SER A 194 -7.60 13.68 -5.05
N ILE A 195 -7.17 12.41 -5.13
CA ILE A 195 -7.38 11.58 -6.32
C ILE A 195 -8.84 11.16 -6.33
N GLU A 196 -9.52 11.40 -7.45
CA GLU A 196 -10.95 11.08 -7.59
C GLU A 196 -11.16 9.92 -8.57
N ASN A 197 -12.29 9.23 -8.44
CA ASN A 197 -12.77 8.28 -9.45
C ASN A 197 -13.59 8.97 -10.54
N GLN A 198 -13.98 8.20 -11.56
CA GLN A 198 -14.84 8.70 -12.66
C GLN A 198 -16.25 9.16 -12.21
N SER A 199 -16.59 8.95 -10.93
CA SER A 199 -17.85 9.37 -10.29
C SER A 199 -17.66 10.57 -9.35
N ASP A 200 -16.52 11.27 -9.43
CA ASP A 200 -16.15 12.42 -8.58
C ASP A 200 -16.04 12.07 -7.08
N GLN A 201 -15.74 10.82 -6.75
CA GLN A 201 -15.51 10.37 -5.37
C GLN A 201 -14.01 10.38 -5.07
N SER A 202 -13.61 11.01 -3.97
CA SER A 202 -12.22 11.08 -3.50
C SER A 202 -11.77 9.77 -2.85
N LEU A 203 -10.47 9.52 -2.69
CA LEU A 203 -10.03 8.36 -1.90
C LEU A 203 -10.51 8.49 -0.46
N SER A 204 -10.82 7.35 0.15
CA SER A 204 -11.23 7.25 1.56
C SER A 204 -10.16 7.74 2.55
N LYS A 205 -8.88 7.69 2.14
CA LYS A 205 -7.73 8.10 2.96
C LYS A 205 -6.53 8.45 2.10
N SER A 206 -5.67 9.29 2.66
CA SER A 206 -4.32 9.52 2.14
C SER A 206 -3.35 8.46 2.67
N TYR A 207 -2.31 8.15 1.90
CA TYR A 207 -1.33 7.11 2.22
C TYR A 207 0.11 7.63 2.20
N LYS A 208 0.94 7.10 3.11
CA LYS A 208 2.38 7.38 3.18
C LYS A 208 3.15 6.09 3.34
N GLN A 209 4.03 5.80 2.36
CA GLN A 209 4.92 4.64 2.37
C GLN A 209 6.37 5.11 2.52
N PRO A 210 7.00 4.93 3.69
CA PRO A 210 8.45 5.11 3.84
C PRO A 210 9.21 4.00 3.11
N PHE A 211 10.30 4.34 2.42
CA PHE A 211 11.20 3.35 1.82
C PHE A 211 12.67 3.76 1.88
N TYR A 212 13.53 2.77 2.11
CA TYR A 212 14.99 2.90 2.22
C TYR A 212 15.69 2.24 1.05
N ILE A 213 16.77 2.84 0.56
CA ILE A 213 17.52 2.33 -0.58
C ILE A 213 18.74 1.54 -0.12
N ASP A 214 18.79 0.27 -0.50
CA ASP A 214 19.90 -0.64 -0.20
C ASP A 214 20.35 -1.37 -1.48
N GLU A 215 21.67 -1.42 -1.69
CA GLU A 215 22.33 -2.07 -2.84
C GLU A 215 22.30 -3.59 -2.73
N ASP A 216 22.28 -4.11 -1.50
CA ASP A 216 22.38 -5.56 -1.24
C ASP A 216 21.04 -6.28 -1.36
N VAL A 217 19.96 -5.56 -1.67
CA VAL A 217 18.67 -6.16 -2.03
C VAL A 217 18.75 -6.69 -3.45
N GLU A 218 19.35 -7.87 -3.62
CA GLU A 218 19.18 -8.65 -4.83
C GLU A 218 17.68 -9.01 -4.95
N MET A 219 17.07 -8.73 -6.11
CA MET A 219 15.65 -9.04 -6.43
C MET A 219 15.24 -10.52 -6.21
N ARG A 220 16.17 -11.40 -5.84
CA ARG A 220 15.97 -12.83 -5.64
C ARG A 220 15.55 -13.20 -4.21
N ASP A 221 15.88 -12.37 -3.23
CA ASP A 221 15.63 -12.67 -1.80
C ASP A 221 14.58 -11.77 -1.17
N MET A 222 14.00 -10.85 -1.95
CA MET A 222 12.89 -10.02 -1.51
C MET A 222 11.63 -10.90 -1.45
N PRO A 223 10.91 -10.98 -0.31
CA PRO A 223 9.54 -11.46 -0.37
C PRO A 223 8.79 -10.58 -1.38
N PRO A 224 7.84 -11.13 -2.17
CA PRO A 224 7.13 -10.38 -3.21
C PRO A 224 6.19 -9.31 -2.63
N SER A 225 6.41 -8.80 -1.42
CA SER A 225 5.38 -8.22 -0.56
C SER A 225 5.69 -6.77 -0.22
N THR A 226 5.27 -5.88 -1.10
CA THR A 226 5.27 -4.43 -0.97
C THR A 226 3.87 -3.98 -0.51
N TRP A 227 3.73 -3.56 0.74
CA TRP A 227 2.42 -3.34 1.38
C TRP A 227 1.49 -2.38 0.64
N LEU A 228 2.03 -1.29 0.08
CA LEU A 228 1.26 -0.35 -0.74
C LEU A 228 0.83 -0.95 -2.09
N GLU A 229 1.59 -1.88 -2.67
CA GLU A 229 1.25 -2.49 -3.98
C GLU A 229 0.13 -3.54 -3.88
N TYR A 230 -0.14 -4.05 -2.68
CA TYR A 230 -1.26 -4.96 -2.41
C TYR A 230 -2.45 -4.28 -1.75
N GLN A 231 -2.29 -3.05 -1.25
CA GLN A 231 -3.41 -2.29 -0.73
C GLN A 231 -4.19 -1.74 -1.91
N GLU A 232 -5.35 -2.34 -2.16
CA GLU A 232 -6.32 -1.73 -3.05
C GLU A 232 -6.82 -0.43 -2.39
N MET A 233 -6.64 0.69 -3.08
CA MET A 233 -7.02 2.00 -2.58
C MET A 233 -8.50 2.23 -2.88
N GLU A 234 -9.26 2.52 -1.83
CA GLU A 234 -10.72 2.61 -1.88
C GLU A 234 -11.18 4.06 -1.95
N PHE A 235 -12.22 4.33 -2.74
CA PHE A 235 -12.87 5.63 -2.84
C PHE A 235 -14.00 5.79 -1.81
N ASP A 236 -14.21 7.01 -1.33
CA ASP A 236 -15.27 7.34 -0.38
C ASP A 236 -16.61 7.38 -1.11
N GLY A 237 -17.37 6.29 -0.97
CA GLY A 237 -18.64 6.11 -1.65
C GLY A 237 -19.55 5.17 -0.92
N GLU A 238 -20.83 5.55 -0.81
CA GLU A 238 -21.86 4.55 -0.60
C GLU A 238 -21.79 3.60 -1.80
N GLN A 239 -21.35 2.35 -1.57
CA GLN A 239 -21.45 1.33 -2.59
C GLN A 239 -22.87 1.42 -3.17
N PRO A 240 -23.03 1.60 -4.49
CA PRO A 240 -24.36 1.64 -5.07
C PRO A 240 -25.05 0.38 -4.57
N ILE A 241 -26.14 0.55 -3.81
CA ILE A 241 -26.94 -0.55 -3.30
C ILE A 241 -27.19 -1.41 -4.54
N GLU A 242 -26.49 -2.55 -4.63
CA GLU A 242 -26.67 -3.47 -5.74
C GLU A 242 -28.13 -3.86 -5.65
N ALA A 243 -28.95 -3.29 -6.54
CA ALA A 243 -30.26 -3.82 -6.78
C ALA A 243 -29.98 -5.27 -7.17
N GLU A 244 -30.41 -6.22 -6.33
CA GLU A 244 -30.36 -7.65 -6.60
C GLU A 244 -30.91 -7.90 -8.01
N ASP A 245 -30.03 -7.89 -9.00
CA ASP A 245 -30.28 -8.33 -10.37
C ASP A 245 -29.48 -9.61 -10.52
N ASP A 246 -30.14 -10.72 -10.17
CA ASP A 246 -29.71 -12.11 -10.27
C ASP A 246 -29.38 -12.50 -11.73
N SER A 247 -28.40 -11.86 -12.36
CA SER A 247 -27.89 -12.29 -13.66
C SER A 247 -26.36 -12.33 -13.67
N ASP A 248 -25.81 -13.31 -12.97
CA ASP A 248 -24.45 -13.81 -13.19
C ASP A 248 -24.32 -14.36 -14.62
N HIS A 249 -24.05 -13.49 -15.59
CA HIS A 249 -23.58 -13.90 -16.91
C HIS A 249 -22.05 -14.04 -16.89
N LEU A 250 -21.59 -15.15 -16.30
CA LEU A 250 -20.18 -15.52 -16.30
C LEU A 250 -19.76 -15.97 -17.72
N PHE A 251 -19.19 -15.05 -18.51
CA PHE A 251 -18.63 -15.40 -19.82
C PHE A 251 -17.34 -16.21 -19.64
N SER A 252 -17.36 -17.48 -20.04
CA SER A 252 -16.18 -18.34 -20.02
C SER A 252 -15.62 -18.50 -21.44
N ILE A 253 -14.57 -17.74 -21.76
CA ILE A 253 -13.87 -17.86 -23.05
C ILE A 253 -12.90 -19.03 -22.97
N HIS A 254 -13.14 -20.09 -23.74
CA HIS A 254 -12.20 -21.19 -23.92
C HIS A 254 -11.47 -21.05 -25.25
N LEU A 255 -10.15 -20.89 -25.22
CA LEU A 255 -9.30 -20.97 -26.41
C LEU A 255 -8.81 -22.41 -26.58
N SER A 256 -9.17 -23.04 -27.71
CA SER A 256 -8.56 -24.29 -28.15
C SER A 256 -7.87 -24.09 -29.51
N GLU A 257 -6.66 -24.61 -29.62
CA GLU A 257 -5.85 -24.58 -30.85
C GLU A 257 -6.15 -25.83 -31.67
N ASN A 258 -6.54 -25.65 -32.93
CA ASN A 258 -6.85 -26.74 -33.84
C ASN A 258 -5.58 -27.17 -34.61
N GLU A 259 -5.55 -28.39 -35.18
CA GLU A 259 -4.35 -28.95 -35.85
C GLU A 259 -3.83 -28.10 -37.04
N ASP A 260 -4.64 -27.17 -37.56
CA ASP A 260 -4.30 -26.24 -38.63
C ASP A 260 -3.90 -24.84 -38.16
N GLY A 261 -3.78 -24.61 -36.84
CA GLY A 261 -3.41 -23.32 -36.23
C GLY A 261 -4.54 -22.29 -36.19
N SER A 262 -5.79 -22.71 -36.40
CA SER A 262 -6.97 -21.87 -36.18
C SER A 262 -7.38 -21.84 -34.70
N TYR A 263 -7.96 -20.72 -34.26
CA TYR A 263 -8.54 -20.57 -32.92
C TYR A 263 -10.06 -20.65 -33.01
N ILE A 264 -10.67 -21.46 -32.16
CA ILE A 264 -12.12 -21.56 -32.02
C ILE A 264 -12.52 -20.78 -30.78
N ILE A 265 -13.41 -19.79 -30.93
CA ILE A 265 -14.05 -19.12 -29.81
C ILE A 265 -15.43 -19.77 -29.63
N LEU A 266 -15.60 -20.47 -28.52
CA LEU A 266 -16.86 -21.07 -28.14
C LEU A 266 -17.62 -20.11 -27.23
N HIS A 267 -18.74 -19.59 -27.72
CA HIS A 267 -19.70 -18.86 -26.90
C HIS A 267 -20.76 -19.83 -26.39
N ASN A 268 -20.93 -19.91 -25.08
CA ASN A 268 -21.89 -20.80 -24.45
C ASN A 268 -22.89 -19.97 -23.66
N ASP A 269 -23.92 -19.48 -24.35
CA ASP A 269 -25.14 -18.98 -23.70
C ASP A 269 -26.11 -20.16 -23.55
N GLU A 270 -26.81 -20.25 -22.42
CA GLU A 270 -27.74 -21.37 -22.10
C GLU A 270 -28.85 -21.58 -23.15
N GLN A 271 -29.04 -20.67 -24.10
CA GLN A 271 -30.04 -20.80 -25.17
C GLN A 271 -29.49 -20.90 -26.60
N SER A 272 -28.19 -20.70 -26.84
CA SER A 272 -27.61 -20.99 -28.16
C SER A 272 -26.08 -21.07 -28.10
N SER A 273 -25.52 -22.15 -28.64
CA SER A 273 -24.09 -22.24 -28.93
C SER A 273 -23.84 -21.69 -30.34
N SER A 274 -23.01 -20.64 -30.42
CA SER A 274 -22.50 -20.14 -31.69
C SER A 274 -21.00 -20.36 -31.76
N GLU A 275 -20.56 -21.10 -32.77
CA GLU A 275 -19.15 -21.37 -33.04
C GLU A 275 -18.63 -20.33 -34.04
N SER A 276 -17.58 -19.60 -33.66
CA SER A 276 -16.89 -18.66 -34.55
C SER A 276 -15.48 -19.17 -34.84
N LEU A 277 -15.22 -19.49 -36.10
CA LEU A 277 -13.90 -19.90 -36.60
C LEU A 277 -13.09 -18.67 -37.01
N LEU A 278 -11.98 -18.42 -36.35
CA LEU A 278 -11.02 -17.41 -36.77
C LEU A 278 -9.97 -18.05 -37.68
N PRO A 279 -9.78 -17.56 -38.93
CA PRO A 279 -8.78 -18.11 -39.82
C PRO A 279 -7.36 -17.87 -39.25
N PRO A 280 -6.41 -18.78 -39.51
CA PRO A 280 -5.03 -18.62 -39.07
C PRO A 280 -4.43 -17.33 -39.63
N VAL A 281 -3.84 -16.52 -38.76
CA VAL A 281 -3.25 -15.22 -39.12
C VAL A 281 -2.03 -15.46 -40.00
N SER A 282 -2.25 -15.46 -41.31
CA SER A 282 -1.22 -15.59 -42.34
C SER A 282 -1.26 -14.44 -43.35
N ILE A 283 -2.04 -13.39 -43.08
CA ILE A 283 -2.20 -12.24 -43.96
C ILE A 283 -1.58 -11.01 -43.30
N PRO A 284 -0.64 -10.30 -43.95
CA PRO A 284 -0.15 -9.02 -43.45
C PRO A 284 -1.32 -8.05 -43.26
N SER A 285 -1.25 -7.25 -42.20
CA SER A 285 -2.31 -6.40 -41.61
C SER A 285 -2.97 -5.38 -42.54
N SER A 286 -2.60 -5.35 -43.82
CA SER A 286 -3.05 -4.41 -44.84
C SER A 286 -4.30 -4.83 -45.62
N PHE A 287 -4.91 -5.99 -45.34
CA PHE A 287 -6.04 -6.52 -46.13
C PHE A 287 -7.29 -6.94 -45.34
N LEU A 288 -7.45 -6.50 -44.09
CA LEU A 288 -8.70 -6.75 -43.37
C LEU A 288 -9.82 -5.80 -43.84
N PRO A 289 -11.04 -6.29 -44.12
CA PRO A 289 -12.18 -5.43 -44.42
C PRO A 289 -12.55 -4.60 -43.18
N LEU A 290 -12.75 -3.29 -43.38
CA LEU A 290 -13.19 -2.36 -42.34
C LEU A 290 -14.59 -2.75 -41.84
N HIS A 291 -14.67 -3.16 -40.57
CA HIS A 291 -15.94 -3.38 -39.87
C HIS A 291 -16.50 -2.02 -39.39
N PRO A 292 -17.77 -1.69 -39.63
CA PRO A 292 -18.32 -0.34 -39.39
C PRO A 292 -18.52 0.05 -37.92
N THR A 293 -18.16 -0.80 -36.95
CA THR A 293 -18.46 -0.57 -35.52
C THR A 293 -17.29 -0.74 -34.57
N LEU A 294 -16.05 -0.86 -35.07
CA LEU A 294 -14.87 -0.90 -34.19
C LEU A 294 -14.09 0.44 -34.25
N PRO A 295 -13.68 1.01 -33.11
CA PRO A 295 -12.80 2.17 -33.10
C PRO A 295 -11.45 1.81 -33.71
N PHE A 296 -10.92 2.73 -34.53
CA PHE A 296 -9.71 2.55 -35.34
C PHE A 296 -8.49 2.13 -34.50
N PRO A 297 -7.66 1.18 -34.97
CA PRO A 297 -6.36 0.93 -34.35
C PRO A 297 -5.38 2.07 -34.66
N HIS A 298 -4.74 2.61 -33.62
CA HIS A 298 -3.65 3.57 -33.70
C HIS A 298 -2.47 3.01 -34.52
N GLN A 299 -1.96 3.83 -35.44
CA GLN A 299 -0.79 3.50 -36.26
C GLN A 299 0.50 3.57 -35.43
N TYR A 300 1.10 2.41 -35.12
CA TYR A 300 2.49 2.36 -34.69
C TYR A 300 3.41 2.46 -35.92
N GLY A 301 4.02 3.63 -36.11
CA GLY A 301 5.08 3.84 -37.10
C GLY A 301 6.42 3.30 -36.58
N LEU A 302 6.91 2.23 -37.20
CA LEU A 302 8.31 1.82 -37.08
C LEU A 302 9.18 2.66 -38.03
N THR A 303 9.93 3.62 -37.51
CA THR A 303 11.05 4.21 -38.25
C THR A 303 12.34 3.47 -37.89
N LYS A 304 12.92 2.78 -38.87
CA LYS A 304 14.32 2.31 -38.84
C LYS A 304 15.19 3.27 -39.64
N SER A 305 16.27 3.77 -39.03
CA SER A 305 17.54 4.08 -39.70
C SER A 305 18.68 3.64 -38.81
#